data_AF-A0A2E4YUC0-F1
#
_entry.id   AF-A0A2E4YUC0-F1
#
_cell.length_a   1.000
_cell.length_b   1.000
_cell.length_c   1.000
_cell.angle_alpha   90.00
_cell.angle_beta   90.00
_cell.angle_gamma   90.00
#
_symmetry.space_group_name_H-M   'P 1'
#
loop_
_entity.id
_entity.type
_entity.pdbx_description
1 polymer ?
#
loop_
_entity_poly.entity_id
_entity_poly.type
_entity_poly.pdbx_seq_one_letter_code
_entity_poly.pdbx_strand_id
1 'polypeptide(L)'
;MTSQATNGQDPRLWSLRDGDDLQNLSWHWWFWLIFLTPREGRPASELEQCMILWSTKDCRSITMSGHLWKRGSRPRLDSGVTMEGVVASWWWDGHTMHEPWRFGEGRMHVEGGERSIVAPLWTDAPAVGYDADLDRFWIDVPSINDDGSGPDSAQFVIDPHPELEHTITHHNNLFTATMGYDIHRLR
;
A
#
# COMPACT_ATOMS: atom_id res chain seq x y z
N MET A 1 4.33 23.18 -21.85
CA MET A 1 3.04 23.13 -21.13
C MET A 1 3.36 23.28 -19.66
N THR A 2 2.80 24.32 -19.07
CA THR A 2 3.06 24.80 -17.72
C THR A 2 2.50 23.78 -16.71
N SER A 3 3.38 23.19 -15.90
CA SER A 3 3.01 22.45 -14.70
C SER A 3 2.33 23.43 -13.75
N GLN A 4 1.02 23.25 -13.50
CA GLN A 4 0.38 23.88 -12.37
C GLN A 4 0.75 23.08 -11.13
N ALA A 5 1.61 23.66 -10.29
CA ALA A 5 1.75 23.23 -8.91
C ALA A 5 0.40 23.51 -8.22
N THR A 6 -0.30 22.45 -7.83
CA THR A 6 -1.45 22.57 -6.94
C THR A 6 -0.91 22.66 -5.52
N ASN A 7 -0.97 23.85 -4.93
CA ASN A 7 -0.70 24.03 -3.50
C ASN A 7 -1.74 23.24 -2.70
N GLY A 8 -1.25 22.43 -1.76
CA GLY A 8 -2.07 21.67 -0.82
C GLY A 8 -2.40 20.27 -1.31
N GLN A 9 -2.00 19.29 -0.47
CA GLN A 9 -2.57 17.95 -0.30
C GLN A 9 -3.38 17.42 -1.49
N ASP A 10 -2.76 16.53 -2.28
CA ASP A 10 -3.38 16.01 -3.49
C ASP A 10 -4.25 14.76 -3.18
N PRO A 11 -5.59 14.86 -3.27
CA PRO A 11 -6.50 13.72 -3.05
C PRO A 11 -6.30 12.56 -4.03
N ARG A 12 -5.48 12.74 -5.09
CA ARG A 12 -5.15 11.71 -6.09
C ARG A 12 -4.16 10.65 -5.61
N LEU A 13 -3.56 10.76 -4.41
CA LEU A 13 -2.53 9.83 -3.92
C LEU A 13 -2.97 8.35 -3.99
N TRP A 14 -4.28 8.09 -3.99
CA TRP A 14 -4.87 6.75 -3.93
C TRP A 14 -5.90 6.49 -5.04
N SER A 15 -6.10 7.46 -5.94
CA SER A 15 -7.06 7.32 -7.03
C SER A 15 -6.47 6.46 -8.14
N LEU A 16 -7.13 5.34 -8.44
CA LEU A 16 -6.88 4.59 -9.66
C LEU A 16 -7.46 5.41 -10.82
N ARG A 17 -6.60 6.04 -11.63
CA ARG A 17 -7.05 6.88 -12.74
C ARG A 17 -7.62 6.01 -13.86
N ASP A 18 -8.86 6.29 -14.24
CA ASP A 18 -9.44 5.81 -15.49
C ASP A 18 -8.73 6.50 -16.66
N GLY A 19 -7.76 5.84 -17.30
CA GLY A 19 -7.17 6.37 -18.55
C GLY A 19 -5.93 5.66 -19.06
N ASP A 20 -5.01 5.27 -18.18
CA ASP A 20 -3.67 4.78 -18.56
C ASP A 20 -3.50 3.27 -18.37
N ASP A 21 -4.57 2.58 -17.96
CA ASP A 21 -4.52 1.14 -17.70
C ASP A 21 -4.46 0.29 -18.96
N LEU A 22 -3.45 -0.58 -19.04
CA LEU A 22 -3.38 -1.62 -20.05
C LEU A 22 -4.35 -2.73 -19.67
N GLN A 23 -5.42 -2.89 -20.46
CA GLN A 23 -6.45 -3.88 -20.20
C GLN A 23 -5.86 -5.29 -20.04
N ASN A 24 -6.17 -5.94 -18.91
CA ASN A 24 -5.67 -7.25 -18.48
C ASN A 24 -4.16 -7.31 -18.14
N LEU A 25 -3.46 -6.17 -18.12
CA LEU A 25 -2.01 -6.10 -17.92
C LEU A 25 -1.58 -5.05 -16.88
N SER A 26 -2.45 -4.14 -16.45
CA SER A 26 -2.15 -3.22 -15.36
C SER A 26 -2.00 -3.92 -14.01
N TRP A 27 -1.07 -3.41 -13.21
CA TRP A 27 -0.81 -3.85 -11.85
C TRP A 27 -0.78 -2.62 -10.96
N HIS A 28 -1.70 -2.57 -10.00
CA HIS A 28 -1.75 -1.52 -8.99
C HIS A 28 -1.24 -2.05 -7.67
N TRP A 29 -0.36 -1.30 -7.01
CA TRP A 29 0.20 -1.69 -5.74
C TRP A 29 0.50 -0.50 -4.85
N TRP A 30 0.37 -0.73 -3.55
CA TRP A 30 0.76 0.19 -2.49
C TRP A 30 1.76 -0.55 -1.61
N PHE A 31 2.96 -0.02 -1.48
CA PHE A 31 4.04 -0.65 -0.74
C PHE A 31 4.62 0.33 0.27
N TRP A 32 4.78 -0.15 1.49
CA TRP A 32 5.42 0.60 2.57
C TRP A 32 6.52 -0.24 3.20
N LEU A 33 7.68 0.39 3.41
CA LEU A 33 8.82 -0.14 4.15
C LEU A 33 9.13 0.85 5.27
N ILE A 34 8.97 0.40 6.51
CA ILE A 34 9.09 1.23 7.71
C ILE A 34 10.26 0.71 8.53
N PHE A 35 11.24 1.58 8.78
CA PHE A 35 12.34 1.32 9.69
C PHE A 35 11.98 1.82 11.08
N LEU A 36 12.10 0.95 12.07
CA LEU A 36 11.83 1.28 13.47
C LEU A 36 13.15 1.50 14.20
N THR A 37 13.19 2.55 15.02
CA THR A 37 14.33 2.77 15.92
C THR A 37 14.53 1.54 16.81
N PRO A 38 15.79 1.18 17.12
CA PRO A 38 16.06 0.06 17.99
C PRO A 38 15.37 0.30 19.34
N ARG A 39 14.82 -0.76 19.93
CA ARG A 39 14.31 -0.70 21.30
C ARG A 39 15.44 -0.24 22.22
N GLU A 40 15.09 0.48 23.29
CA GLU A 40 16.06 1.02 24.24
C GLU A 40 17.04 -0.08 24.70
N GLY A 41 18.34 0.17 24.55
CA GLY A 41 19.40 -0.80 24.87
C GLY A 41 19.81 -1.76 23.74
N ARG A 42 19.18 -1.73 22.56
CA ARG A 42 19.63 -2.50 21.38
C ARG A 42 20.58 -1.72 20.48
N PRO A 43 21.58 -2.38 19.85
CA PRO A 43 22.47 -1.74 18.89
C PRO A 43 21.72 -1.36 17.60
N ALA A 44 22.22 -0.35 16.89
CA ALA A 44 21.66 0.08 15.61
C ALA A 44 21.72 -1.00 14.50
N SER A 45 22.49 -2.06 14.68
CA SER A 45 22.48 -3.23 13.79
C SER A 45 21.21 -4.09 13.93
N GLU A 46 20.42 -3.90 14.98
CA GLU A 46 19.20 -4.66 15.29
C GLU A 46 17.93 -3.80 15.09
N LEU A 47 17.93 -2.96 14.05
CA LEU A 47 16.75 -2.20 13.64
C LEU A 47 15.63 -3.16 13.23
N GLU A 48 14.44 -2.96 13.78
CA GLU A 48 13.23 -3.68 13.35
C GLU A 48 12.68 -3.03 12.08
N GLN A 49 12.06 -3.83 11.20
CA GLN A 49 11.45 -3.30 9.97
C GLN A 49 10.09 -3.96 9.72
N CYS A 50 9.16 -3.17 9.19
CA CYS A 50 7.87 -3.65 8.72
C CYS A 50 7.73 -3.36 7.23
N MET A 51 7.36 -4.38 6.45
CA MET A 51 7.08 -4.24 5.03
C MET A 51 5.66 -4.68 4.77
N ILE A 52 4.90 -3.93 3.99
CA ILE A 52 3.51 -4.26 3.67
C ILE A 52 3.23 -3.91 2.21
N LEU A 53 2.58 -4.82 1.51
CA LEU A 53 2.18 -4.70 0.11
C LEU A 53 0.69 -5.00 -0.03
N TRP A 54 -0.07 -4.04 -0.53
CA TRP A 54 -1.39 -4.25 -1.10
C TRP A 54 -1.26 -4.27 -2.61
N SER A 55 -1.89 -5.23 -3.26
CA SER A 55 -1.69 -5.45 -4.68
C SER A 55 -2.96 -5.95 -5.36
N THR A 56 -3.26 -5.39 -6.53
CA THR A 56 -4.24 -5.96 -7.46
C THR A 56 -3.67 -6.03 -8.86
N LYS A 57 -4.17 -6.99 -9.63
CA LYS A 57 -3.85 -7.16 -11.04
C LYS A 57 -5.16 -7.02 -11.81
N ASP A 58 -5.21 -6.14 -12.81
CA ASP A 58 -6.26 -6.26 -13.80
C ASP A 58 -5.96 -7.50 -14.64
N CYS A 59 -6.50 -8.65 -14.25
CA CYS A 59 -6.54 -9.87 -15.05
C CYS A 59 -7.62 -10.81 -14.47
N ARG A 60 -7.92 -11.91 -15.17
CA ARG A 60 -8.82 -12.94 -14.63
C ARG A 60 -8.14 -13.85 -13.61
N SER A 61 -6.86 -14.13 -13.83
CA SER A 61 -6.06 -15.02 -12.99
C SER A 61 -4.59 -14.85 -13.30
N ILE A 62 -3.74 -15.11 -12.31
CA ILE A 62 -2.29 -15.21 -12.46
C ILE A 62 -1.80 -16.41 -11.65
N THR A 63 -0.83 -17.15 -12.20
CA THR A 63 -0.13 -18.21 -11.46
C THR A 63 1.25 -17.70 -11.09
N MET A 64 1.56 -17.69 -9.80
CA MET A 64 2.82 -17.20 -9.24
C MET A 64 3.43 -18.32 -8.41
N SER A 65 4.54 -18.90 -8.87
CA SER A 65 5.27 -19.96 -8.15
C SER A 65 4.38 -21.12 -7.65
N GLY A 66 3.40 -21.53 -8.46
CA GLY A 66 2.47 -22.61 -8.12
C GLY A 66 1.20 -22.18 -7.38
N HIS A 67 1.14 -20.95 -6.87
CA HIS A 67 -0.07 -20.35 -6.32
C HIS A 67 -0.92 -19.76 -7.44
N LEU A 68 -2.21 -20.09 -7.48
CA LEU A 68 -3.15 -19.60 -8.48
C LEU A 68 -4.07 -18.56 -7.86
N TRP A 69 -3.82 -17.29 -8.16
CA TRP A 69 -4.75 -16.21 -7.82
C TRP A 69 -5.80 -16.07 -8.92
N LYS A 70 -7.06 -15.96 -8.54
CA LYS A 70 -8.19 -15.71 -9.46
C LYS A 70 -8.99 -14.52 -8.98
N ARG A 71 -9.36 -13.66 -9.90
CA ARG A 71 -10.30 -12.57 -9.64
C ARG A 71 -11.70 -13.17 -9.40
N GLY A 72 -12.15 -13.13 -8.15
CA GLY A 72 -13.49 -13.56 -7.75
C GLY A 72 -14.62 -12.72 -8.35
N SER A 73 -14.43 -11.41 -8.46
CA SER A 73 -15.44 -10.48 -8.98
C SER A 73 -14.84 -9.30 -9.76
N ARG A 74 -15.63 -8.69 -10.65
CA ARG A 74 -15.20 -7.46 -11.34
C ARG A 74 -15.12 -6.30 -10.34
N PRO A 75 -14.22 -5.33 -10.56
CA PRO A 75 -14.22 -4.09 -9.80
C PRO A 75 -15.60 -3.44 -9.78
N ARG A 76 -15.97 -2.84 -8.65
CA ARG A 76 -17.20 -2.08 -8.46
C ARG A 76 -16.86 -0.66 -8.04
N LEU A 77 -17.52 0.31 -8.68
CA LEU A 77 -17.43 1.73 -8.33
C LEU A 77 -18.56 2.02 -7.33
N ASP A 78 -18.21 2.36 -6.09
CA ASP A 78 -19.15 2.74 -5.02
C ASP A 78 -18.38 3.52 -3.94
N SER A 79 -18.53 4.86 -3.93
CA SER A 79 -17.74 5.88 -3.19
C SER A 79 -16.20 5.86 -3.39
N GLY A 80 -15.64 4.70 -3.73
CA GLY A 80 -14.31 4.43 -4.26
C GLY A 80 -14.39 3.24 -5.21
N VAL A 81 -13.37 2.39 -5.23
CA VAL A 81 -13.32 1.17 -6.03
C VAL A 81 -13.13 -0.04 -5.13
N THR A 82 -14.09 -0.97 -5.16
CA THR A 82 -13.91 -2.30 -4.58
C THR A 82 -13.36 -3.26 -5.63
N MET A 83 -12.26 -3.95 -5.35
CA MET A 83 -11.62 -4.90 -6.26
C MET A 83 -11.00 -6.09 -5.54
N GLU A 84 -10.80 -7.19 -6.23
CA GLU A 84 -10.02 -8.32 -5.70
C GLU A 84 -8.54 -7.96 -5.66
N GLY A 85 -7.84 -8.42 -4.63
CA GLY A 85 -6.39 -8.30 -4.53
C GLY A 85 -5.80 -9.20 -3.48
N VAL A 86 -4.56 -8.90 -3.15
CA VAL A 86 -3.72 -9.63 -2.21
C VAL A 86 -3.05 -8.62 -1.29
N VAL A 87 -2.97 -8.96 -0.01
CA VAL A 87 -2.16 -8.24 0.97
C VAL A 87 -1.15 -9.19 1.56
N ALA A 88 0.10 -8.73 1.62
CA ALA A 88 1.17 -9.43 2.31
C ALA A 88 1.96 -8.46 3.18
N SER A 89 2.41 -8.92 4.34
CA SER A 89 3.35 -8.20 5.17
C SER A 89 4.49 -9.10 5.64
N TRP A 90 5.58 -8.45 6.03
CA TRP A 90 6.80 -9.07 6.52
C TRP A 90 7.31 -8.29 7.73
N TRP A 91 7.91 -9.00 8.68
CA TRP A 91 8.50 -8.38 9.85
C TRP A 91 9.97 -8.82 10.01
N TRP A 92 10.87 -7.86 10.08
CA TRP A 92 12.26 -8.10 10.45
C TRP A 92 12.46 -7.70 11.90
N ASP A 93 12.89 -8.65 12.74
CA ASP A 93 13.06 -8.43 14.19
C ASP A 93 14.47 -7.97 14.61
N GLY A 94 15.31 -7.62 13.63
CA GLY A 94 16.74 -7.35 13.82
C GLY A 94 17.65 -8.51 13.45
N HIS A 95 17.12 -9.74 13.33
CA HIS A 95 17.91 -10.97 13.13
C HIS A 95 17.32 -11.91 12.07
N THR A 96 15.99 -12.07 12.06
CA THR A 96 15.27 -13.00 11.20
C THR A 96 14.12 -12.27 10.51
N MET A 97 13.91 -12.62 9.23
CA MET A 97 12.73 -12.20 8.48
C MET A 97 11.59 -13.18 8.76
N HIS A 98 10.49 -12.67 9.27
CA HIS A 98 9.26 -13.40 9.51
C HIS A 98 8.34 -13.19 8.31
N GLU A 99 8.18 -14.25 7.51
CA GLU A 99 7.48 -14.18 6.23
C GLU A 99 6.59 -15.40 5.91
N PRO A 100 5.36 -15.18 5.40
CA PRO A 100 4.62 -13.92 5.50
C PRO A 100 4.20 -13.68 6.97
N TRP A 101 4.42 -12.46 7.49
CA TRP A 101 3.85 -12.07 8.78
C TRP A 101 2.32 -11.94 8.68
N ARG A 102 1.82 -11.42 7.55
CA ARG A 102 0.41 -11.54 7.12
C ARG A 102 0.36 -11.91 5.64
N PHE A 103 -0.64 -12.72 5.29
CA PHE A 103 -1.02 -12.97 3.90
C PHE A 103 -2.52 -13.16 3.83
N GLY A 104 -3.17 -12.51 2.87
CA GLY A 104 -4.60 -12.66 2.64
C GLY A 104 -4.98 -12.23 1.23
N GLU A 105 -6.03 -12.85 0.72
CA GLU A 105 -6.60 -12.56 -0.60
C GLU A 105 -8.09 -12.31 -0.47
N GLY A 106 -8.60 -11.37 -1.26
CA GLY A 106 -10.03 -11.08 -1.29
C GLY A 106 -10.32 -9.68 -1.80
N ARG A 107 -11.52 -9.18 -1.50
CA ARG A 107 -11.93 -7.83 -1.90
C ARG A 107 -11.26 -6.78 -1.02
N MET A 108 -10.80 -5.71 -1.65
CA MET A 108 -10.26 -4.51 -1.03
C MET A 108 -11.06 -3.30 -1.52
N HIS A 109 -11.34 -2.36 -0.64
CA HIS A 109 -11.85 -1.04 -0.95
C HIS A 109 -10.69 -0.07 -1.08
N VAL A 110 -10.66 0.65 -2.19
CA VAL A 110 -9.67 1.69 -2.49
C VAL A 110 -10.42 2.98 -2.74
N GLU A 111 -10.17 3.98 -1.90
CA GLU A 111 -10.77 5.30 -2.03
C GLU A 111 -9.66 6.36 -2.01
N GLY A 112 -9.79 7.36 -2.87
CA GLY A 112 -8.97 8.56 -2.86
C GLY A 112 -9.88 9.79 -2.86
N GLY A 113 -9.41 10.89 -2.30
CA GLY A 113 -10.28 12.04 -1.99
C GLY A 113 -9.85 12.75 -0.72
N GLU A 114 -10.81 13.42 -0.09
CA GLU A 114 -10.68 13.99 1.27
C GLU A 114 -10.34 12.90 2.29
N ARG A 115 -10.91 11.71 2.12
CA ARG A 115 -10.44 10.49 2.78
C ARG A 115 -9.73 9.62 1.76
N SER A 116 -8.65 8.98 2.19
CA SER A 116 -7.97 8.00 1.37
C SER A 116 -7.73 6.71 2.12
N ILE A 117 -8.04 5.57 1.50
CA ILE A 117 -7.92 4.28 2.17
C ILE A 117 -7.65 3.16 1.16
N VAL A 118 -6.80 2.21 1.58
CA VAL A 118 -6.69 0.89 0.98
C VAL A 118 -6.98 -0.10 2.10
N ALA A 119 -8.19 -0.67 2.08
CA ALA A 119 -8.69 -1.54 3.14
C ALA A 119 -9.25 -2.83 2.55
N PRO A 120 -8.62 -3.98 2.82
CA PRO A 120 -9.27 -5.27 2.66
C PRO A 120 -10.62 -5.35 3.37
N LEU A 121 -11.55 -6.08 2.78
CA LEU A 121 -12.92 -6.28 3.28
C LEU A 121 -13.07 -7.60 4.06
N TRP A 122 -11.97 -8.12 4.58
CA TRP A 122 -11.93 -9.29 5.47
C TRP A 122 -11.33 -8.90 6.82
N THR A 123 -11.64 -9.68 7.85
CA THR A 123 -11.14 -9.43 9.20
C THR A 123 -9.64 -9.59 9.27
N ASP A 124 -9.01 -8.82 10.15
CA ASP A 124 -7.60 -8.97 10.51
C ASP A 124 -6.61 -8.78 9.34
N ALA A 125 -7.02 -7.97 8.37
CA ALA A 125 -6.17 -7.61 7.25
C ALA A 125 -5.43 -6.29 7.51
N PRO A 126 -4.19 -6.14 7.03
CA PRO A 126 -3.53 -4.85 7.04
C PRO A 126 -4.33 -3.81 6.24
N ALA A 127 -4.43 -2.59 6.76
CA ALA A 127 -5.05 -1.46 6.07
C ALA A 127 -4.17 -0.22 6.19
N VAL A 128 -4.29 0.68 5.22
CA VAL A 128 -3.60 1.98 5.21
C VAL A 128 -4.61 3.05 4.84
N GLY A 129 -4.48 4.22 5.46
CA GLY A 129 -5.32 5.33 5.13
C GLY A 129 -4.84 6.67 5.64
N TYR A 130 -5.65 7.65 5.31
CA TYR A 130 -5.52 9.03 5.68
C TYR A 130 -6.90 9.54 6.09
N ASP A 131 -6.99 10.15 7.26
CA ASP A 131 -8.26 10.63 7.80
C ASP A 131 -8.79 11.82 6.99
N ALA A 132 -10.12 12.06 7.07
CA ALA A 132 -10.82 13.02 6.22
C ALA A 132 -10.34 14.47 6.40
N ASP A 133 -9.90 14.82 7.61
CA ASP A 133 -9.37 16.14 7.95
C ASP A 133 -7.89 16.30 7.56
N LEU A 134 -7.32 15.28 6.93
CA LEU A 134 -5.98 15.26 6.39
C LEU A 134 -4.85 15.43 7.44
N ASP A 135 -5.14 15.18 8.71
CA ASP A 135 -4.26 15.39 9.87
C ASP A 135 -3.60 14.10 10.38
N ARG A 136 -3.95 12.95 9.79
CA ARG A 136 -3.45 11.67 10.25
C ARG A 136 -3.31 10.68 9.10
N PHE A 137 -2.07 10.28 8.83
CA PHE A 137 -1.79 9.08 8.06
C PHE A 137 -1.64 7.89 9.01
N TRP A 138 -2.20 6.75 8.66
CA TRP A 138 -2.11 5.54 9.47
C TRP A 138 -1.93 4.27 8.65
N ILE A 139 -1.22 3.31 9.25
CA ILE A 139 -1.13 1.93 8.78
C ILE A 139 -1.43 1.04 9.97
N ASP A 140 -2.42 0.17 9.82
CA ASP A 140 -2.81 -0.81 10.82
C ASP A 140 -2.49 -2.22 10.33
N VAL A 141 -1.78 -2.99 11.15
CA VAL A 141 -1.47 -4.40 10.93
C VAL A 141 -1.96 -5.22 12.12
N PRO A 142 -3.18 -5.78 12.06
CA PRO A 142 -3.80 -6.50 13.18
C PRO A 142 -3.17 -7.87 13.46
N SER A 143 -3.51 -8.45 14.62
CA SER A 143 -2.93 -9.67 15.20
C SER A 143 -3.63 -10.98 14.80
N ILE A 144 -2.86 -12.01 14.41
CA ILE A 144 -3.29 -13.39 14.14
C ILE A 144 -2.13 -14.42 14.25
N ASN A 145 -0.91 -14.07 14.67
CA ASN A 145 0.19 -15.04 14.77
C ASN A 145 0.51 -15.38 16.24
N ASP A 146 0.14 -16.60 16.65
CA ASP A 146 0.47 -17.17 17.97
C ASP A 146 1.86 -17.83 18.02
N ASP A 147 2.63 -17.78 16.92
CA ASP A 147 3.95 -18.42 16.82
C ASP A 147 5.09 -17.60 17.43
N GLY A 148 4.79 -16.38 17.92
CA GLY A 148 5.75 -15.47 18.55
C GLY A 148 6.72 -14.79 17.59
N SER A 149 6.47 -14.87 16.27
CA SER A 149 7.29 -14.25 15.23
C SER A 149 6.98 -12.76 15.05
N GLY A 150 7.67 -11.90 15.82
CA GLY A 150 7.46 -10.44 15.77
C GLY A 150 6.40 -9.94 16.77
N PRO A 151 5.92 -8.69 16.64
CA PRO A 151 4.91 -8.15 17.54
C PRO A 151 3.53 -8.75 17.24
N ASP A 152 2.65 -8.77 18.24
CA ASP A 152 1.28 -9.25 18.08
C ASP A 152 0.53 -8.43 17.03
N SER A 153 0.72 -7.11 17.01
CA SER A 153 0.18 -6.19 16.02
C SER A 153 1.14 -5.02 15.82
N ALA A 154 0.96 -4.26 14.75
CA ALA A 154 1.65 -2.99 14.57
C ALA A 154 0.66 -1.91 14.12
N GLN A 155 0.80 -0.73 14.70
CA GLN A 155 0.10 0.47 14.28
C GLN A 155 1.12 1.57 14.06
N PHE A 156 1.07 2.18 12.89
CA PHE A 156 1.89 3.33 12.54
C PHE A 156 0.96 4.52 12.36
N VAL A 157 1.28 5.62 13.02
CA VAL A 157 0.56 6.89 12.88
C VAL A 157 1.59 7.95 12.57
N ILE A 158 1.39 8.66 11.47
CA ILE A 158 2.20 9.80 11.08
C ILE A 158 1.30 11.04 11.21
N ASP A 159 1.74 11.98 12.03
CA ASP A 159 1.23 13.35 12.09
C ASP A 159 1.94 14.13 10.96
N PRO A 160 1.25 14.38 9.83
CA PRO A 160 1.84 15.01 8.67
C PRO A 160 2.05 16.49 8.98
N HIS A 161 3.31 16.96 8.91
CA HIS A 161 3.61 18.36 9.17
C HIS A 161 2.85 19.27 8.19
N PRO A 162 1.94 20.15 8.67
CA PRO A 162 1.08 20.95 7.81
C PRO A 162 1.85 21.99 6.98
N GLU A 163 3.12 22.26 7.33
CA GLU A 163 3.97 23.26 6.67
C GLU A 163 4.84 22.69 5.54
N LEU A 164 4.84 21.37 5.33
CA LEU A 164 5.52 20.76 4.19
C LEU A 164 4.54 20.71 3.01
N GLU A 165 4.77 21.56 2.01
CA GLU A 165 4.08 21.47 0.72
C GLU A 165 4.45 20.14 0.04
N HIS A 166 3.62 19.12 0.23
CA HIS A 166 3.80 17.84 -0.46
C HIS A 166 3.50 18.00 -1.95
N THR A 167 4.52 17.87 -2.78
CA THR A 167 4.35 17.90 -4.24
C THR A 167 4.36 16.47 -4.78
N ILE A 168 3.22 15.99 -5.27
CA ILE A 168 3.17 14.74 -6.04
C ILE A 168 3.81 14.98 -7.41
N THR A 169 4.95 14.36 -7.65
CA THR A 169 5.56 14.33 -8.99
C THR A 169 5.24 13.02 -9.67
N HIS A 170 4.55 13.10 -10.81
CA HIS A 170 4.35 11.97 -11.70
C HIS A 170 5.61 11.73 -12.54
N HIS A 171 6.20 10.55 -12.42
CA HIS A 171 7.30 10.13 -13.27
C HIS A 171 6.84 8.96 -14.15
N ASN A 172 6.66 9.23 -15.44
CA ASN A 172 6.53 8.19 -16.45
C ASN A 172 7.94 7.86 -16.96
N ASN A 173 8.39 6.62 -16.73
CA ASN A 173 9.65 6.13 -17.27
C ASN A 173 9.35 5.05 -18.31
N LEU A 174 9.81 5.31 -19.55
CA LEU A 174 9.74 4.36 -20.66
C LEU A 174 11.02 3.52 -20.68
N PHE A 175 10.88 2.20 -20.58
CA PHE A 175 11.93 1.27 -21.01
C PHE A 175 11.80 0.98 -22.51
N THR A 176 12.80 0.29 -23.06
CA THR A 176 12.84 -0.17 -24.46
C THR A 176 11.50 -0.83 -24.88
N ALA A 177 11.03 -0.49 -26.09
CA ALA A 177 9.80 -1.00 -26.71
C ALA A 177 8.48 -0.65 -25.97
N THR A 178 8.33 0.61 -25.54
CA THR A 178 7.06 1.20 -25.01
C THR A 178 6.51 0.58 -23.73
N MET A 179 7.27 -0.29 -23.06
CA MET A 179 6.93 -0.78 -21.72
C MET A 179 7.37 0.26 -20.69
N GLY A 180 6.45 0.70 -19.84
CA GLY A 180 6.72 1.67 -18.77
C GLY A 180 6.01 1.30 -17.48
N TYR A 181 6.27 2.08 -16.44
CA TYR A 181 5.52 2.06 -15.20
C TYR A 181 5.38 3.52 -14.72
N ASP A 182 4.23 3.84 -14.13
CA ASP A 182 4.00 5.14 -13.51
C ASP A 182 4.25 5.02 -12.01
N ILE A 183 5.03 5.96 -11.46
CA ILE A 183 5.20 6.10 -10.01
C ILE A 183 4.65 7.47 -9.60
N HIS A 184 3.74 7.45 -8.64
CA HIS A 184 3.42 8.62 -7.83
C HIS A 184 4.41 8.69 -6.68
N ARG A 185 5.30 9.70 -6.68
CA ARG A 185 6.22 9.97 -5.56
C ARG A 185 5.68 11.13 -4.73
N LEU A 186 5.52 10.90 -3.43
CA LEU A 186 5.38 11.97 -2.44
C LEU A 186 6.79 12.51 -2.12
N ARG A 187 6.96 13.84 -2.14
CA ARG A 187 8.16 14.53 -1.65
C ARG A 187 7.79 15.52 -0.56
#